data_AF-A0A1C7MJQ8-F1
#
_entry.id   AF-A0A1C7MJQ8-F1
#
_cell.length_a   1.000
_cell.length_b   1.000
_cell.length_c   1.000
_cell.angle_alpha   90.00
_cell.angle_beta   90.00
_cell.angle_gamma   90.00
#
_symmetry.space_group_name_H-M   'P 1'
#
loop_
_entity.id
_entity.type
_entity.pdbx_description
1 polymer ?
#
loop_
_entity_poly.entity_id
_entity_poly.type
_entity_poly.pdbx_seq_one_letter_code
_entity_poly.pdbx_strand_id
1 'polypeptide(L)'
;MYWSTYRATLRRHGSWRQDLNVELTNPFTRNIASSWSKVFEADLFASFEKAATSAINKLLEDVEKSAAKTLDVVRETMNTEQKEVSRCLAPHVQNQLVDGYDRAMEERGRGSVARQKAVFHDYVDDLKDEIFTGAADVLLTRLAKAAEAVGKALEDALEELAKKIEVSIAVLWEGQRDDPAQVKAREEVVRTVCEIIGQVQIWSQAEEFGRADAV
;
A
#
# COMPACT_ATOMS: atom_id res chain seq x y z
N MET A 1 68.62 9.16 5.43
CA MET A 1 68.64 10.49 4.78
C MET A 1 69.92 11.22 5.22
N TYR A 2 70.68 11.84 4.30
CA TYR A 2 71.87 12.65 4.67
C TYR A 2 71.44 13.96 5.38
N TRP A 3 72.26 14.47 6.30
CA TRP A 3 71.91 15.62 7.16
C TRP A 3 71.53 16.90 6.40
N SER A 4 72.24 17.22 5.32
CA SER A 4 71.96 18.37 4.46
C SER A 4 70.58 18.26 3.79
N THR A 5 70.22 17.06 3.34
CA THR A 5 68.94 16.69 2.75
C THR A 5 67.80 16.83 3.77
N TYR A 6 67.97 16.28 4.98
CA TYR A 6 66.99 16.37 6.06
C TYR A 6 66.73 17.82 6.49
N ARG A 7 67.80 18.61 6.63
CA ARG A 7 67.69 20.03 7.02
C ARG A 7 67.02 20.89 5.92
N ALA A 8 67.17 20.53 4.65
CA ALA A 8 66.47 21.19 3.55
C ALA A 8 64.96 20.87 3.56
N THR A 9 64.58 19.63 3.86
CA THR A 9 63.18 19.21 4.02
C THR A 9 62.50 19.91 5.20
N LEU A 10 63.18 20.02 6.34
CA LEU A 10 62.66 20.76 7.50
C LEU A 10 62.42 22.25 7.20
N ARG A 11 63.34 22.91 6.48
CA ARG A 11 63.19 24.32 6.07
C ARG A 11 62.02 24.59 5.12
N ARG A 12 61.53 23.55 4.44
CA ARG A 12 60.40 23.62 3.50
C ARG A 12 59.14 23.00 4.06
N HIS A 13 59.02 22.96 5.40
CA HIS A 13 57.86 22.41 6.10
C HIS A 13 57.49 21.00 5.61
N GLY A 14 58.49 20.13 5.45
CA GLY A 14 58.26 18.73 5.05
C GLY A 14 58.10 18.50 3.55
N SER A 15 57.76 19.51 2.75
CA SER A 15 57.51 19.34 1.31
C SER A 15 58.78 19.53 0.46
N TRP A 16 59.61 18.47 0.34
CA TRP A 16 60.83 18.52 -0.47
C TRP A 16 61.35 17.17 -0.96
N ARG A 17 61.40 16.95 -2.28
CA ARG A 17 61.82 15.72 -3.00
C ARG A 17 61.04 14.44 -2.59
N GLN A 18 61.11 14.05 -1.32
CA GLN A 18 60.14 13.18 -0.64
C GLN A 18 59.32 14.07 0.30
N ASP A 19 58.00 14.12 0.09
CA ASP A 19 57.13 14.89 0.96
C ASP A 19 56.96 14.14 2.29
N LEU A 20 57.63 14.65 3.32
CA LEU A 20 57.60 14.09 4.66
C LEU A 20 56.18 14.16 5.25
N ASN A 21 55.37 15.14 4.85
CA ASN A 21 53.98 15.24 5.31
C ASN A 21 53.12 14.11 4.73
N VAL A 22 53.39 13.70 3.48
CA VAL A 22 52.72 12.55 2.86
C VAL A 22 53.20 11.24 3.49
N GLU A 23 54.51 11.09 3.75
CA GLU A 23 55.03 9.91 4.45
C GLU A 23 54.48 9.77 5.87
N LEU A 24 54.27 10.90 6.55
CA LEU A 24 53.70 10.91 7.90
C LEU A 24 52.19 10.71 7.89
N THR A 25 51.45 11.13 6.85
CA THR A 25 50.01 10.89 6.73
C THR A 25 49.66 9.48 6.23
N ASN A 26 50.55 8.85 5.44
CA ASN A 26 50.36 7.52 4.85
C ASN A 26 49.99 6.39 5.84
N PRO A 27 50.61 6.27 7.04
CA PRO A 27 50.22 5.27 8.02
C PRO A 27 48.79 5.48 8.51
N PHE A 28 48.37 6.73 8.69
CA PHE A 28 47.01 7.06 9.13
C PHE A 28 45.99 6.75 8.04
N THR A 29 46.21 7.23 6.82
CA THR A 29 45.30 7.00 5.69
C THR A 29 45.18 5.53 5.31
N ARG A 30 46.29 4.75 5.34
CA ARG A 30 46.22 3.29 5.10
C ARG A 30 45.39 2.54 6.12
N ASN A 31 45.51 2.92 7.40
CA ASN A 31 44.83 2.20 8.47
C ASN A 31 43.31 2.37 8.34
N ILE A 32 42.84 3.61 8.16
CA ILE A 32 41.40 3.87 8.04
C ILE A 32 40.87 3.39 6.67
N ALA A 33 41.64 3.53 5.59
CA ALA A 33 41.19 3.10 4.26
C ALA A 33 40.80 1.61 4.24
N SER A 34 41.56 0.75 4.92
CA SER A 34 41.25 -0.68 4.99
C SER A 34 39.96 -0.98 5.78
N SER A 35 39.71 -0.24 6.85
CA SER A 35 38.50 -0.39 7.67
C SER A 35 37.27 0.21 6.98
N TRP A 36 37.42 1.35 6.30
CA TRP A 36 36.36 1.94 5.47
C TRP A 36 35.98 1.04 4.29
N SER A 37 36.95 0.46 3.59
CA SER A 37 36.67 -0.47 2.48
C SER A 37 35.80 -1.63 2.95
N LYS A 38 36.11 -2.23 4.11
CA LYS A 38 35.32 -3.32 4.69
C LYS A 38 33.89 -2.91 5.04
N VAL A 39 33.68 -1.70 5.53
CA VAL A 39 32.34 -1.19 5.86
C VAL A 39 31.53 -0.90 4.59
N PHE A 40 32.15 -0.33 3.56
CA PHE A 40 31.46 0.02 2.31
C PHE A 40 31.28 -1.15 1.34
N GLU A 41 32.14 -2.18 1.40
CA GLU A 41 31.99 -3.42 0.63
C GLU A 41 30.99 -4.39 1.27
N ALA A 42 30.66 -4.19 2.55
CA ALA A 42 29.63 -4.99 3.21
C ALA A 42 28.24 -4.56 2.72
N ASP A 43 27.59 -5.46 1.98
CA ASP A 43 26.20 -5.29 1.56
C ASP A 43 25.24 -5.56 2.73
N LEU A 44 25.21 -4.62 3.67
CA LEU A 44 24.49 -4.70 4.94
C LEU A 44 22.96 -4.74 4.75
N PHE A 45 22.46 -4.36 3.58
CA PHE A 45 21.05 -4.16 3.32
C PHE A 45 20.47 -5.09 2.26
N ALA A 46 21.26 -5.86 1.50
CA ALA A 46 20.71 -6.80 0.50
C ALA A 46 19.65 -7.76 1.06
N SER A 47 19.84 -8.25 2.28
CA SER A 47 18.85 -9.13 2.94
C SER A 47 17.55 -8.40 3.25
N PHE A 48 17.64 -7.14 3.73
CA PHE A 48 16.49 -6.26 3.96
C PHE A 48 15.75 -6.00 2.66
N GLU A 49 16.49 -5.58 1.63
CA GLU A 49 15.94 -5.20 0.34
C GLU A 49 15.20 -6.37 -0.29
N LYS A 50 15.78 -7.58 -0.22
CA LYS A 50 15.13 -8.80 -0.70
C LYS A 50 13.87 -9.14 0.10
N ALA A 51 13.93 -9.05 1.44
CA ALA A 51 12.77 -9.31 2.29
C ALA A 51 11.65 -8.30 2.03
N ALA A 52 11.98 -7.00 1.97
CA ALA A 52 11.05 -5.91 1.69
C ALA A 52 10.40 -6.08 0.31
N THR A 53 11.20 -6.33 -0.73
CA THR A 53 10.69 -6.55 -2.09
C THR A 53 9.77 -7.78 -2.15
N SER A 54 10.13 -8.87 -1.48
CA SER A 54 9.29 -10.07 -1.40
C SER A 54 7.97 -9.81 -0.68
N ALA A 55 8.00 -9.05 0.42
CA ALA A 55 6.78 -8.70 1.16
C ALA A 55 5.89 -7.76 0.35
N ILE A 56 6.45 -6.75 -0.31
CA ILE A 56 5.72 -5.82 -1.18
C ILE A 56 5.02 -6.59 -2.30
N ASN A 57 5.74 -7.47 -3.01
CA ASN A 57 5.15 -8.27 -4.09
C ASN A 57 4.01 -9.15 -3.58
N LYS A 58 4.18 -9.78 -2.42
CA LYS A 58 3.13 -10.61 -1.81
C LYS A 58 1.90 -9.78 -1.43
N LEU A 59 2.10 -8.58 -0.88
CA LEU A 59 1.02 -7.68 -0.54
C LEU A 59 0.27 -7.21 -1.78
N LEU A 60 0.97 -6.88 -2.87
CA LEU A 60 0.34 -6.51 -4.15
C LEU A 60 -0.53 -7.65 -4.71
N GLU A 61 -0.04 -8.89 -4.69
CA GLU A 61 -0.85 -10.05 -5.10
C GLU A 61 -2.09 -10.24 -4.22
N ASP A 62 -1.96 -10.05 -2.91
CA ASP A 62 -3.08 -10.18 -1.98
C ASP A 62 -4.13 -9.08 -2.21
N VAL A 63 -3.69 -7.85 -2.51
CA VAL A 63 -4.57 -6.73 -2.91
C VAL A 63 -5.33 -7.08 -4.19
N GLU A 64 -4.63 -7.56 -5.22
CA GLU A 64 -5.22 -7.91 -6.51
C GLU A 64 -6.29 -9.01 -6.36
N LYS A 65 -5.96 -10.09 -5.64
CA LYS A 65 -6.88 -11.20 -5.38
C LYS A 65 -8.09 -10.76 -4.55
N SER A 66 -7.89 -9.92 -3.54
CA SER A 66 -8.96 -9.38 -2.70
C SER A 66 -9.91 -8.50 -3.52
N ALA A 67 -9.36 -7.59 -4.34
CA ALA A 67 -10.15 -6.70 -5.20
C ALA A 67 -10.99 -7.49 -6.21
N ALA A 68 -10.40 -8.50 -6.87
CA ALA A 68 -11.12 -9.36 -7.81
C ALA A 68 -12.28 -10.09 -7.12
N LYS A 69 -12.03 -10.70 -5.96
CA LYS A 69 -13.06 -11.39 -5.18
C LYS A 69 -14.20 -10.44 -4.77
N THR A 70 -13.87 -9.22 -4.35
CA THR A 70 -14.89 -8.24 -4.00
C THR A 70 -15.74 -7.87 -5.22
N LEU A 71 -15.13 -7.62 -6.38
CA LEU A 71 -15.89 -7.34 -7.61
C LEU A 71 -16.83 -8.48 -8.00
N ASP A 72 -16.42 -9.73 -7.82
CA ASP A 72 -17.27 -10.89 -8.07
C ASP A 72 -18.49 -10.93 -7.12
N VAL A 73 -18.27 -10.71 -5.82
CA VAL A 73 -19.36 -10.62 -4.83
C VAL A 73 -20.33 -9.51 -5.19
N VAL A 74 -19.81 -8.32 -5.54
CA VAL A 74 -20.64 -7.18 -5.97
C VAL A 74 -21.51 -7.55 -7.17
N ARG A 75 -20.89 -8.16 -8.19
CA ARG A 75 -21.59 -8.57 -9.41
C ARG A 75 -22.66 -9.61 -9.11
N GLU A 76 -22.37 -10.58 -8.25
CA GLU A 76 -23.32 -11.63 -7.87
C GLU A 76 -24.51 -11.07 -7.07
N THR A 77 -24.24 -10.21 -6.09
CA THR A 77 -25.29 -9.53 -5.31
C THR A 77 -26.19 -8.69 -6.21
N MET A 78 -25.60 -7.88 -7.10
CA MET A 78 -26.38 -7.03 -8.01
C MET A 78 -27.26 -7.85 -8.97
N ASN A 79 -26.71 -8.93 -9.54
CA ASN A 79 -27.49 -9.82 -10.41
C ASN A 79 -28.62 -10.54 -9.67
N THR A 80 -28.39 -10.92 -8.41
CA THR A 80 -29.40 -11.58 -7.58
C THR A 80 -30.54 -10.62 -7.27
N GLU A 81 -30.22 -9.42 -6.81
CA GLU A 81 -31.21 -8.39 -6.51
C GLU A 81 -32.00 -7.96 -7.75
N GLN A 82 -31.34 -7.81 -8.91
CA GLN A 82 -32.01 -7.53 -10.17
C GLN A 82 -33.02 -8.62 -10.56
N LYS A 83 -32.67 -9.90 -10.37
CA LYS A 83 -33.57 -11.03 -10.67
C LYS A 83 -34.76 -11.07 -9.72
N GLU A 84 -34.54 -10.83 -8.43
CA GLU A 84 -35.63 -10.76 -7.45
C GLU A 84 -36.58 -9.60 -7.76
N VAL A 85 -36.04 -8.42 -8.10
CA VAL A 85 -36.81 -7.28 -8.61
C VAL A 85 -37.68 -7.67 -9.81
N SER A 86 -37.09 -8.34 -10.81
CA SER A 86 -37.81 -8.74 -12.03
C SER A 86 -38.92 -9.77 -11.74
N ARG A 87 -38.70 -10.67 -10.77
CA ARG A 87 -39.67 -11.69 -10.34
C ARG A 87 -40.86 -11.10 -9.59
N CYS A 88 -40.64 -10.05 -8.80
CA CYS A 88 -41.69 -9.42 -8.00
C CYS A 88 -42.52 -8.39 -8.80
N LEU A 89 -42.01 -7.93 -9.95
CA LEU A 89 -42.64 -6.88 -10.75
C LEU A 89 -43.99 -7.31 -11.33
N ALA A 90 -44.07 -8.49 -11.95
CA ALA A 90 -45.30 -8.97 -12.57
C ALA A 90 -46.43 -9.22 -11.54
N PRO A 91 -46.19 -9.86 -10.39
CA PRO A 91 -47.18 -9.96 -9.32
C PRO A 91 -47.63 -8.60 -8.78
N HIS A 92 -46.70 -7.64 -8.65
CA HIS A 92 -47.03 -6.29 -8.19
C HIS A 92 -47.97 -5.56 -9.16
N VAL A 93 -47.63 -5.56 -10.46
CA VAL A 93 -48.48 -4.99 -11.51
C VAL A 93 -49.83 -5.70 -11.58
N GLN A 94 -49.84 -7.03 -11.49
CA GLN A 94 -51.08 -7.80 -11.50
C GLN A 94 -52.01 -7.42 -10.36
N ASN A 95 -51.50 -7.32 -9.12
CA ASN A 95 -52.29 -6.94 -7.96
C ASN A 95 -52.91 -5.53 -8.10
N GLN A 96 -52.22 -4.60 -8.78
CA GLN A 96 -52.72 -3.25 -9.03
C GLN A 96 -53.79 -3.20 -10.14
N LEU A 97 -53.82 -4.19 -11.02
CA LEU A 97 -54.75 -4.24 -12.16
C LEU A 97 -56.05 -5.00 -11.86
N VAL A 98 -56.18 -5.68 -10.70
CA VAL A 98 -57.35 -6.51 -10.35
C VAL A 98 -58.66 -5.74 -10.50
N ASP A 99 -58.76 -4.57 -9.87
CA ASP A 99 -60.00 -3.75 -9.90
C ASP A 99 -60.34 -3.27 -11.32
N GLY A 100 -59.33 -3.03 -12.16
CA GLY A 100 -59.50 -2.69 -13.57
C GLY A 100 -60.03 -3.85 -14.40
N TYR A 101 -59.56 -5.07 -14.13
CA TYR A 101 -60.10 -6.29 -14.74
C TYR A 101 -61.55 -6.52 -14.33
N ASP A 102 -61.86 -6.39 -13.04
CA ASP A 102 -63.21 -6.61 -12.53
C ASP A 102 -64.21 -5.60 -13.11
N ARG A 103 -63.87 -4.30 -13.13
CA ARG A 103 -64.68 -3.25 -13.78
C ARG A 103 -64.90 -3.49 -15.27
N ALA A 104 -63.87 -3.95 -15.99
CA ALA A 104 -64.04 -4.31 -17.39
C ALA A 104 -64.99 -5.50 -17.55
N MET A 105 -64.93 -6.50 -16.66
CA MET A 105 -65.78 -7.70 -16.72
C MET A 105 -67.27 -7.45 -16.42
N GLU A 106 -67.61 -6.31 -15.82
CA GLU A 106 -69.00 -5.88 -15.59
C GLU A 106 -69.72 -5.49 -16.90
N GLU A 107 -68.99 -5.09 -17.95
CA GLU A 107 -69.55 -4.70 -19.25
C GLU A 107 -70.14 -5.90 -20.02
N ARG A 108 -71.44 -5.85 -20.32
CA ARG A 108 -72.18 -6.92 -21.01
C ARG A 108 -73.04 -6.41 -22.17
N GLY A 109 -73.46 -7.32 -23.04
CA GLY A 109 -74.35 -7.04 -24.18
C GLY A 109 -73.63 -6.70 -25.49
N ARG A 110 -74.38 -6.26 -26.51
CA ARG A 110 -73.83 -5.98 -27.84
C ARG A 110 -72.79 -4.86 -27.78
N GLY A 111 -71.63 -5.07 -28.40
CA GLY A 111 -70.51 -4.13 -28.36
C GLY A 111 -69.73 -4.13 -27.04
N SER A 112 -69.96 -5.11 -26.14
CA SER A 112 -69.26 -5.19 -24.85
C SER A 112 -67.75 -5.17 -25.01
N VAL A 113 -67.18 -5.90 -25.98
CA VAL A 113 -65.72 -5.96 -26.17
C VAL A 113 -65.10 -4.58 -26.40
N ALA A 114 -65.77 -3.69 -27.14
CA ALA A 114 -65.27 -2.34 -27.36
C ALA A 114 -65.34 -1.50 -26.06
N ARG A 115 -66.41 -1.66 -25.27
CA ARG A 115 -66.57 -0.97 -23.98
C ARG A 115 -65.63 -1.50 -22.91
N GLN A 116 -65.43 -2.82 -22.84
CA GLN A 116 -64.44 -3.49 -21.99
C GLN A 116 -63.04 -2.93 -22.22
N LYS A 117 -62.64 -2.79 -23.49
CA LYS A 117 -61.36 -2.19 -23.86
C LYS A 117 -61.26 -0.72 -23.47
N ALA A 118 -62.33 0.06 -23.67
CA ALA A 118 -62.35 1.47 -23.27
C ALA A 118 -62.22 1.62 -21.75
N VAL A 119 -63.03 0.92 -20.97
CA VAL A 119 -63.00 0.95 -19.50
C VAL A 119 -61.63 0.53 -18.96
N PHE A 120 -61.05 -0.54 -19.49
CA PHE A 120 -59.72 -0.97 -19.05
C PHE A 120 -58.62 0.00 -19.49
N HIS A 121 -58.70 0.55 -20.70
CA HIS A 121 -57.72 1.52 -21.19
C HIS A 121 -57.75 2.81 -20.36
N ASP A 122 -58.94 3.35 -20.07
CA ASP A 122 -59.11 4.54 -19.23
C ASP A 122 -58.58 4.28 -17.81
N TYR A 123 -58.88 3.11 -17.25
CA TYR A 123 -58.34 2.70 -15.95
C TYR A 123 -56.81 2.62 -15.93
N VAL A 124 -56.19 2.03 -16.95
CA VAL A 124 -54.73 1.96 -17.05
C VAL A 124 -54.14 3.35 -17.27
N ASP A 125 -54.78 4.22 -18.04
CA ASP A 125 -54.30 5.58 -18.27
C ASP A 125 -54.31 6.44 -16.99
N ASP A 126 -55.30 6.24 -16.11
CA ASP A 126 -55.39 6.91 -14.81
C ASP A 126 -54.40 6.32 -13.79
N LEU A 127 -54.12 5.02 -13.87
CA LEU A 127 -53.32 4.29 -12.87
C LEU A 127 -51.83 4.19 -13.23
N LYS A 128 -51.44 4.44 -14.50
CA LYS A 128 -50.07 4.24 -14.99
C LYS A 128 -49.05 5.03 -14.18
N ASP A 129 -49.31 6.30 -13.91
CA ASP A 129 -48.30 7.17 -13.29
C ASP A 129 -48.07 6.75 -11.83
N GLU A 130 -49.09 6.29 -11.11
CA GLU A 130 -48.95 5.76 -9.74
C GLU A 130 -48.30 4.38 -9.70
N ILE A 131 -48.72 3.43 -10.56
CA ILE A 131 -48.14 2.07 -10.55
C ILE A 131 -46.68 2.10 -10.98
N PHE A 132 -46.35 2.79 -12.07
CA PHE A 132 -45.00 2.77 -12.61
C PHE A 132 -44.04 3.56 -11.73
N THR A 133 -44.48 4.68 -11.15
CA THR A 133 -43.65 5.45 -10.20
C THR A 133 -43.45 4.66 -8.90
N GLY A 134 -44.52 4.10 -8.31
CA GLY A 134 -44.41 3.31 -7.09
C GLY A 134 -43.57 2.04 -7.26
N ALA A 135 -43.74 1.34 -8.38
CA ALA A 135 -42.90 0.19 -8.70
C ALA A 135 -41.44 0.62 -8.88
N ALA A 136 -41.17 1.70 -9.63
CA ALA A 136 -39.82 2.22 -9.84
C ALA A 136 -39.15 2.65 -8.53
N ASP A 137 -39.87 3.30 -7.62
CA ASP A 137 -39.36 3.69 -6.29
C ASP A 137 -38.95 2.46 -5.46
N VAL A 138 -39.76 1.39 -5.48
CA VAL A 138 -39.41 0.14 -4.82
C VAL A 138 -38.15 -0.48 -5.44
N LEU A 139 -38.01 -0.44 -6.77
CA LEU A 139 -36.82 -0.96 -7.45
C LEU A 139 -35.57 -0.16 -7.10
N LEU A 140 -35.64 1.16 -7.19
CA LEU A 140 -34.53 2.06 -6.90
C LEU A 140 -34.13 1.97 -5.43
N THR A 141 -35.08 1.82 -4.52
CA THR A 141 -34.80 1.59 -3.09
C THR A 141 -34.05 0.28 -2.85
N ARG A 142 -34.45 -0.81 -3.53
CA ARG A 142 -33.75 -2.10 -3.40
C ARG A 142 -32.35 -2.05 -4.00
N LEU A 143 -32.19 -1.43 -5.17
CA LEU A 143 -30.89 -1.20 -5.78
C LEU A 143 -29.97 -0.36 -4.90
N ALA A 144 -30.49 0.69 -4.26
CA ALA A 144 -29.73 1.49 -3.31
C ALA A 144 -29.24 0.66 -2.11
N LYS A 145 -30.11 -0.18 -1.54
CA LYS A 145 -29.72 -1.11 -0.45
C LYS A 145 -28.69 -2.13 -0.89
N ALA A 146 -28.79 -2.64 -2.12
CA ALA A 146 -27.79 -3.55 -2.68
C ALA A 146 -26.42 -2.86 -2.82
N ALA A 147 -26.41 -1.63 -3.32
CA ALA A 147 -25.19 -0.82 -3.43
C ALA A 147 -24.58 -0.49 -2.06
N GLU A 148 -25.40 -0.22 -1.05
CA GLU A 148 -24.95 0.00 0.33
C GLU A 148 -24.33 -1.27 0.94
N ALA A 149 -24.97 -2.44 0.75
CA ALA A 149 -24.43 -3.72 1.20
C ALA A 149 -23.09 -4.05 0.52
N VAL A 150 -22.98 -3.74 -0.77
CA VAL A 150 -21.73 -3.82 -1.53
C VAL A 150 -20.65 -2.90 -0.97
N GLY A 151 -20.99 -1.64 -0.69
CA GLY A 151 -20.07 -0.66 -0.11
C GLY A 151 -19.50 -1.16 1.21
N LYS A 152 -20.36 -1.68 2.08
CA LYS A 152 -19.97 -2.24 3.37
C LYS A 152 -19.05 -3.46 3.22
N ALA A 153 -19.38 -4.39 2.32
CA ALA A 153 -18.54 -5.57 2.08
C ALA A 153 -17.15 -5.19 1.54
N LEU A 154 -17.07 -4.17 0.69
CA LEU A 154 -15.80 -3.63 0.20
C LEU A 154 -14.99 -2.96 1.33
N GLU A 155 -15.65 -2.19 2.19
CA GLU A 155 -15.02 -1.54 3.35
C GLU A 155 -14.41 -2.56 4.30
N ASP A 156 -15.18 -3.58 4.70
CA ASP A 156 -14.71 -4.67 5.58
C ASP A 156 -13.49 -5.41 4.96
N ALA A 157 -13.54 -5.69 3.65
CA ALA A 157 -12.45 -6.36 2.94
C ALA A 157 -11.17 -5.50 2.84
N LEU A 158 -11.32 -4.19 2.62
CA LEU A 158 -10.20 -3.25 2.58
C LEU A 158 -9.59 -3.06 3.97
N GLU A 159 -10.40 -3.05 5.03
CA GLU A 159 -9.92 -2.96 6.41
C GLU A 159 -9.07 -4.19 6.78
N GLU A 160 -9.55 -5.40 6.47
CA GLU A 160 -8.79 -6.64 6.70
C GLU A 160 -7.48 -6.67 5.91
N LEU A 161 -7.49 -6.18 4.67
CA LEU A 161 -6.29 -6.05 3.86
C LEU A 161 -5.28 -5.08 4.47
N ALA A 162 -5.73 -3.93 4.98
CA ALA A 162 -4.89 -2.95 5.66
C ALA A 162 -4.22 -3.55 6.91
N LYS A 163 -4.97 -4.27 7.75
CA LYS A 163 -4.42 -5.00 8.91
C LYS A 163 -3.35 -6.01 8.49
N LYS A 164 -3.58 -6.73 7.39
CA LYS A 164 -2.62 -7.71 6.85
C LYS A 164 -1.34 -7.04 6.35
N ILE A 165 -1.46 -5.88 5.71
CA ILE A 165 -0.32 -5.05 5.28
C ILE A 165 0.49 -4.62 6.51
N GLU A 166 -0.17 -4.11 7.55
CA GLU A 166 0.49 -3.67 8.79
C GLU A 166 1.30 -4.79 9.44
N VAL A 167 0.70 -5.97 9.64
CA VAL A 167 1.40 -7.14 10.20
C VAL A 167 2.56 -7.57 9.31
N SER A 168 2.36 -7.61 7.99
CA SER A 168 3.41 -8.04 7.06
C SER A 168 4.61 -7.09 7.03
N ILE A 169 4.36 -5.78 7.15
CA ILE A 169 5.41 -4.78 7.25
C ILE A 169 6.12 -4.87 8.61
N ALA A 170 5.41 -5.14 9.70
CA ALA A 170 6.02 -5.31 11.02
C ALA A 170 7.05 -6.46 11.05
N VAL A 171 6.74 -7.59 10.39
CA VAL A 171 7.63 -8.76 10.28
C VAL A 171 8.95 -8.42 9.57
N LEU A 172 8.96 -7.47 8.63
CA LEU A 172 10.20 -7.04 7.95
C LEU A 172 11.23 -6.48 8.94
N TRP A 173 10.76 -5.80 9.98
CA TRP A 173 11.60 -5.17 10.98
C TRP A 173 12.04 -6.16 12.09
N GLU A 174 11.22 -7.17 12.39
CA GLU A 174 11.54 -8.20 13.39
C GLU A 174 12.45 -9.31 12.82
N GLY A 175 12.13 -9.89 11.67
CA GLY A 175 12.88 -11.02 11.11
C GLY A 175 14.33 -10.66 10.74
N GLN A 176 14.57 -9.41 10.36
CA GLN A 176 15.92 -8.94 10.07
C GLN A 176 16.74 -8.62 11.33
N ARG A 177 16.11 -8.62 12.51
CA ARG A 177 16.77 -8.45 13.80
C ARG A 177 17.23 -9.79 14.38
N ASP A 178 16.58 -10.89 14.00
CA ASP A 178 16.82 -12.23 14.55
C ASP A 178 17.73 -13.13 13.71
N ASP A 179 18.05 -12.77 12.45
CA ASP A 179 18.99 -13.53 11.62
C ASP A 179 20.42 -13.50 12.22
N PRO A 180 20.97 -14.63 12.72
CA PRO A 180 22.26 -14.66 13.40
C PRO A 180 23.42 -14.17 12.52
N ALA A 181 23.36 -14.38 11.20
CA ALA A 181 24.38 -13.92 10.28
C ALA A 181 24.33 -12.40 10.11
N GLN A 182 23.13 -11.82 10.07
CA GLN A 182 22.92 -10.37 10.01
C GLN A 182 23.28 -9.69 11.32
N VAL A 183 22.93 -10.28 12.47
CA VAL A 183 23.33 -9.80 13.79
C VAL A 183 24.85 -9.77 13.89
N LYS A 184 25.53 -10.86 13.52
CA LYS A 184 26.99 -10.93 13.53
C LYS A 184 27.63 -9.92 12.58
N ALA A 185 27.10 -9.75 11.36
CA ALA A 185 27.59 -8.75 10.42
C ALA A 185 27.44 -7.32 10.96
N ARG A 186 26.30 -7.00 11.60
CA ARG A 186 26.06 -5.72 12.26
C ARG A 186 27.02 -5.49 13.44
N GLU A 187 27.23 -6.51 14.27
CA GLU A 187 28.21 -6.45 15.36
C GLU A 187 29.64 -6.21 14.85
N GLU A 188 30.04 -6.86 13.75
CA GLU A 188 31.36 -6.62 13.14
C GLU A 188 31.50 -5.21 12.58
N VAL A 189 30.45 -4.67 11.95
CA VAL A 189 30.45 -3.28 11.47
C VAL A 189 30.48 -2.30 12.63
N VAL A 190 29.68 -2.49 13.68
CA VAL A 190 29.69 -1.64 14.88
C VAL A 190 31.08 -1.64 15.51
N ARG A 191 31.72 -2.81 15.65
CA ARG A 191 33.10 -2.92 16.14
C ARG A 191 34.07 -2.11 15.27
N THR A 192 34.00 -2.29 13.95
CA THR A 192 34.89 -1.58 13.00
C THR A 192 34.68 -0.06 13.06
N VAL A 193 33.42 0.39 13.17
CA VAL A 193 33.09 1.82 13.30
C VAL A 193 33.56 2.38 14.64
N CYS A 194 33.42 1.65 15.75
CA CYS A 194 33.97 2.04 17.06
C CYS A 194 35.50 2.18 17.02
N GLU A 195 36.20 1.28 16.32
CA GLU A 195 37.65 1.39 16.12
C GLU A 195 38.01 2.66 15.33
N ILE A 196 37.28 2.97 14.25
CA ILE A 196 37.48 4.19 13.47
C ILE A 196 37.22 5.44 14.32
N ILE A 197 36.13 5.46 15.09
CA ILE A 197 35.81 6.58 16.00
C ILE A 197 36.94 6.79 17.01
N GLY A 198 37.45 5.71 17.62
CA GLY A 198 38.58 5.79 18.54
C GLY A 198 39.84 6.36 17.89
N GLN A 199 40.15 5.94 16.66
CA GLN A 199 41.30 6.50 15.91
C GLN A 199 41.13 8.00 15.65
N VAL A 200 39.94 8.43 15.19
CA VAL A 200 39.65 9.85 14.92
C VAL A 200 39.69 10.68 16.20
N GLN A 201 39.18 10.16 17.32
CA GLN A 201 39.22 10.84 18.62
C GLN A 201 40.65 11.05 19.11
N ILE A 202 41.51 10.03 19.00
CA ILE A 202 42.94 10.14 19.37
C ILE A 202 43.62 11.25 18.55
N TRP A 203 43.31 11.33 17.25
CA TRP A 203 43.89 12.38 16.39
C TRP A 203 43.37 13.77 16.71
N SER A 204 42.07 13.90 16.99
CA SER A 204 41.48 15.16 17.42
C SER A 204 42.12 15.66 18.72
N GLN A 205 42.34 14.78 19.69
CA GLN A 205 43.01 15.13 20.95
C GLN A 205 44.47 15.51 20.72
N ALA A 206 45.19 14.79 19.86
CA ALA A 206 46.58 15.12 19.53
C ALA A 206 46.72 16.50 18.86
N GLU A 207 45.74 16.90 18.02
CA GLU A 207 45.68 18.26 17.46
C GLU A 207 45.48 19.31 18.56
N GLU A 208 44.57 19.08 19.50
CA GLU A 208 44.30 20.00 20.61
C GLU A 208 45.51 20.20 21.52
N PHE A 209 46.22 19.12 21.89
CA PHE A 209 47.46 19.20 22.66
C PHE A 209 48.57 19.94 21.90
N GLY A 210 48.73 19.67 20.60
CA GLY A 210 49.69 20.39 19.76
C GLY A 210 49.39 21.88 19.60
N ARG A 211 48.11 22.29 19.67
CA ARG A 211 47.71 23.71 19.69
C ARG A 211 47.99 24.37 21.04
N ALA A 212 47.82 23.66 22.15
CA ALA A 212 48.04 24.18 23.49
C ALA A 212 49.52 24.42 23.81
N ASP A 213 50.42 23.57 23.29
CA ASP A 213 51.88 23.71 23.47
C ASP A 213 52.53 24.77 22.55
N ALA A 214 51.77 25.31 21.58
CA ALA A 214 52.24 26.30 20.60
C ALA A 214 51.90 27.76 20.96
N VAL A 215 51.30 28.00 22.14
CA VAL A 215 50.99 29.33 22.73
C VAL A 215 51.94 29.61 23.88
#